data_AF-A0A238KR27-F1
#
_entry.id   AF-A0A238KR27-F1
#
_cell.length_a   1.000
_cell.length_b   1.000
_cell.length_c   1.000
_cell.angle_alpha   90.00
_cell.angle_beta   90.00
_cell.angle_gamma   90.00
#
_symmetry.space_group_name_H-M   'P 1'
#
loop_
_entity.id
_entity.type
_entity.pdbx_description
1 polymer ?
#
loop_
_entity_poly.entity_id
_entity_poly.type
_entity_poly.pdbx_seq_one_letter_code
_entity_poly.pdbx_strand_id
1 'polypeptide(L)'
;MSVEITACQEICRDFGWASGLANWFADLAPVLALVWAIYAYFSQRSADRESELRQERRELYRDFLSQVQVLRVNFYSGTWEDFDEWYQCYKSLAGEIFVTAPEGVVKKIIELESPVTKLGYIRKKHRSDEYRELCDEISNRYFEVIEAMRKDTFPGDQIKSADFSTFLGSTAPEDGTTE
;
A
#
# COMPACT_ATOMS: atom_id res chain seq x y z
N MET A 1 4.41 75.40 -24.74
CA MET A 1 5.36 74.26 -24.82
C MET A 1 4.81 73.15 -23.96
N SER A 2 4.02 72.26 -24.55
CA SER A 2 3.59 71.02 -23.93
C SER A 2 4.74 70.03 -24.03
N VAL A 3 5.31 69.66 -22.89
CA VAL A 3 6.29 68.58 -22.80
C VAL A 3 5.53 67.30 -23.09
N GLU A 4 5.78 66.67 -24.24
CA GLU A 4 5.35 65.29 -24.49
C GLU A 4 6.05 64.39 -23.48
N ILE A 5 5.31 63.95 -22.46
CA ILE A 5 5.77 62.90 -21.56
C ILE A 5 5.70 61.61 -22.36
N THR A 6 6.86 61.08 -22.73
CA THR A 6 6.99 59.83 -23.47
C THR A 6 6.46 58.67 -22.63
N ALA A 7 5.61 57.81 -23.19
CA ALA A 7 4.93 56.70 -22.48
C ALA A 7 5.85 55.79 -21.63
N CYS A 8 7.15 55.71 -21.93
CA CYS A 8 8.13 55.00 -21.11
C CYS A 8 8.32 55.59 -19.70
N GLN A 9 8.12 56.90 -19.52
CA GLN A 9 8.34 57.58 -18.25
C GLN A 9 7.21 57.30 -17.25
N GLU A 10 5.99 57.03 -17.71
CA GLU A 10 4.89 56.57 -16.86
C GLU A 10 5.09 55.12 -16.41
N ILE A 11 5.54 54.22 -17.30
CA ILE A 11 5.84 52.82 -16.94
C ILE A 11 6.97 52.74 -15.90
N CYS A 12 8.06 53.52 -16.05
CA CYS A 12 9.13 53.52 -15.05
C CYS A 12 8.71 54.13 -13.70
N ARG A 13 7.74 55.05 -13.68
CA ARG A 13 7.19 55.62 -12.44
C ARG A 13 6.29 54.62 -11.72
N ASP A 14 5.50 53.87 -12.45
CA ASP A 14 4.55 52.90 -11.89
C ASP A 14 5.22 51.63 -11.34
N PHE A 15 6.49 51.36 -11.67
CA PHE A 15 7.30 50.28 -11.06
C PHE A 15 8.40 50.78 -10.11
N GLY A 16 8.43 52.07 -9.77
CA GLY A 16 9.41 52.63 -8.84
C GLY A 16 9.38 52.01 -7.43
N TRP A 17 8.24 51.42 -7.03
CA TRP A 17 8.09 50.66 -5.78
C TRP A 17 8.76 49.27 -5.80
N ALA A 18 9.03 48.71 -6.99
CA ALA A 18 9.61 47.38 -7.14
C ALA A 18 11.07 47.31 -6.66
N SER A 19 11.83 48.41 -6.76
CA SER A 19 13.20 48.49 -6.22
C SER A 19 13.22 48.46 -4.69
N GLY A 20 12.23 49.08 -4.03
CA GLY A 20 12.04 49.00 -2.59
C GLY A 20 11.70 47.59 -2.11
N LEU A 21 10.87 46.86 -2.87
CA LEU A 21 10.58 45.45 -2.60
C LEU A 21 11.80 44.55 -2.84
N ALA A 22 12.58 44.79 -3.89
CA ALA A 22 13.78 43.99 -4.17
C ALA A 22 14.79 44.06 -3.01
N ASN A 23 15.00 45.24 -2.42
CA ASN A 23 15.85 45.40 -1.24
C ASN A 23 15.26 44.69 0.00
N TRP A 24 13.94 44.78 0.21
CA TRP A 24 13.27 44.07 1.30
C TRP A 24 13.38 42.54 1.18
N PHE A 25 13.25 42.00 -0.04
CA PHE A 25 13.48 40.58 -0.31
C PHE A 25 14.95 40.19 -0.14
N ALA A 26 15.91 41.05 -0.48
CA ALA A 26 17.33 40.77 -0.28
C ALA A 26 17.68 40.60 1.21
N ASP A 27 17.10 41.44 2.08
CA ASP A 27 17.32 41.37 3.53
C ASP A 27 16.57 40.17 4.17
N LEU A 28 15.40 39.80 3.64
CA LEU A 28 14.62 38.66 4.13
C LEU A 28 15.00 37.31 3.52
N ALA A 29 15.66 37.30 2.35
CA ALA A 29 16.10 36.10 1.66
C ALA A 29 16.87 35.12 2.56
N PRO A 30 17.86 35.53 3.39
CA PRO A 30 18.56 34.59 4.26
C PRO A 30 17.64 33.96 5.32
N VAL A 31 16.67 34.73 5.85
CA VAL A 31 15.72 34.22 6.84
C VAL A 31 14.75 33.23 6.19
N LEU A 32 14.20 33.57 5.02
CA LEU A 32 13.32 32.68 4.26
C LEU A 32 14.04 31.41 3.81
N ALA A 33 15.30 31.53 3.37
CA ALA A 33 16.14 30.39 3.01
C ALA A 33 16.36 29.47 4.23
N LEU A 34 16.62 30.04 5.41
CA LEU A 34 16.78 29.27 6.64
C LEU A 34 15.48 28.54 7.02
N VAL A 35 14.34 29.23 6.99
CA VAL A 35 13.03 28.62 7.29
C VAL A 35 12.71 27.50 6.31
N TRP A 36 12.96 27.73 5.01
CA TRP A 36 12.77 26.72 3.97
C TRP A 36 13.69 25.51 4.17
N ALA A 37 14.96 25.72 4.50
CA ALA A 37 15.90 24.65 4.78
C ALA A 37 15.46 23.80 5.99
N ILE A 38 14.99 24.45 7.06
CA ILE A 38 14.46 23.75 8.24
C ILE A 38 13.22 22.94 7.86
N TYR A 39 12.26 23.55 7.16
CA TYR A 39 11.05 22.87 6.70
C TYR A 39 11.38 21.65 5.81
N ALA A 40 12.26 21.83 4.82
CA ALA A 40 12.68 20.77 3.92
C ALA A 40 13.36 19.62 4.68
N TYR A 41 14.20 19.92 5.67
CA TYR A 41 14.83 18.90 6.52
C TYR A 41 13.81 18.05 7.29
N PHE A 42 12.82 18.68 7.93
CA PHE A 42 11.78 17.95 8.66
C PHE A 42 10.87 17.15 7.72
N SER A 43 10.50 17.72 6.57
CA SER A 43 9.70 17.03 5.56
C SER A 43 10.40 15.81 4.96
N GLN A 44 11.71 15.92 4.70
CA GLN A 44 12.52 14.79 4.24
C GLN A 44 12.59 13.72 5.32
N ARG A 45 12.90 14.10 6.56
CA ARG A 45 12.99 13.14 7.67
C ARG A 45 11.67 12.40 7.95
N SER A 46 10.52 13.06 7.79
CA SER A 46 9.23 12.38 7.90
C SER A 46 8.99 11.40 6.75
N ALA A 47 9.35 11.78 5.52
CA ALA A 47 9.21 10.92 4.35
C ALA A 47 10.14 9.70 4.44
N ASP A 48 11.37 9.88 4.93
CA ASP A 48 12.35 8.81 5.13
C ASP A 48 11.82 7.80 6.16
N ARG A 49 11.33 8.25 7.31
CA ARG A 49 10.73 7.39 8.33
C ARG A 49 9.53 6.60 7.81
N GLU A 50 8.66 7.26 7.03
CA GLU A 50 7.51 6.58 6.44
C GLU A 50 7.96 5.52 5.41
N SER A 51 9.02 5.81 4.66
CA SER A 51 9.59 4.86 3.70
C SER A 51 10.22 3.65 4.38
N GLU A 52 10.89 3.85 5.52
CA GLU A 52 11.49 2.81 6.36
C GLU A 52 10.41 1.90 6.95
N LEU A 53 9.37 2.46 7.56
CA LEU A 53 8.22 1.69 8.05
C LEU A 53 7.51 0.92 6.93
N ARG A 54 7.39 1.53 5.75
CA ARG A 54 6.85 0.83 4.57
C ARG A 54 7.74 -0.33 4.14
N GLN A 55 9.05 -0.21 4.26
CA GLN A 55 9.98 -1.29 3.96
C GLN A 55 9.87 -2.44 4.97
N GLU A 56 9.87 -2.16 6.27
CA GLU A 56 9.73 -3.19 7.31
C GLU A 56 8.40 -3.97 7.14
N ARG A 57 7.30 -3.26 6.88
CA ARG A 57 6.01 -3.91 6.61
C ARG A 57 6.03 -4.78 5.35
N ARG A 58 6.75 -4.39 4.29
CA ARG A 58 6.90 -5.23 3.09
C ARG A 58 7.58 -6.55 3.38
N GLU A 59 8.64 -6.53 4.20
CA GLU A 59 9.36 -7.74 4.58
C GLU A 59 8.44 -8.66 5.38
N LEU A 60 7.73 -8.10 6.37
CA LEU A 60 6.75 -8.84 7.17
C LEU A 60 5.60 -9.41 6.33
N TYR A 61 5.07 -8.63 5.38
CA TYR A 61 4.05 -9.10 4.44
C TYR A 61 4.57 -10.25 3.58
N ARG A 62 5.80 -10.15 3.06
CA ARG A 62 6.41 -11.21 2.25
C ARG A 62 6.52 -12.51 3.04
N ASP A 63 6.99 -12.43 4.28
CA ASP A 63 7.18 -13.60 5.13
C ASP A 63 5.84 -14.23 5.51
N PHE A 64 4.83 -13.42 5.85
CA PHE A 64 3.46 -13.89 6.07
C PHE A 64 2.86 -14.56 4.82
N LEU A 65 2.95 -13.91 3.67
CA LEU A 65 2.44 -14.44 2.40
C LEU A 65 3.15 -15.74 2.00
N SER A 66 4.43 -15.88 2.35
CA SER A 66 5.19 -17.12 2.12
C SER A 66 4.63 -18.27 2.96
N GLN A 67 4.30 -18.02 4.24
CA GLN A 67 3.70 -19.03 5.12
C GLN A 67 2.32 -19.46 4.61
N VAL A 68 1.47 -18.51 4.20
CA VAL A 68 0.16 -18.85 3.63
C VAL A 68 0.30 -19.58 2.29
N GLN A 69 1.35 -19.31 1.51
CA GLN A 69 1.60 -20.04 0.28
C GLN A 69 2.06 -21.48 0.54
N VAL A 70 2.95 -21.71 1.52
CA VAL A 70 3.36 -23.07 1.94
C VAL A 70 2.13 -23.87 2.36
N LEU A 71 1.26 -23.24 3.15
CA LEU A 71 0.00 -23.79 3.57
C LEU A 71 -0.87 -24.24 2.38
N ARG A 72 -1.08 -23.34 1.40
CA ARG A 72 -1.87 -23.65 0.19
C ARG A 72 -1.27 -24.83 -0.57
N VAL A 73 0.05 -24.88 -0.75
CA VAL A 73 0.71 -26.01 -1.43
C VAL A 73 0.46 -27.31 -0.66
N ASN A 74 0.64 -27.30 0.66
CA ASN A 74 0.39 -28.43 1.55
C ASN A 74 -1.05 -28.95 1.48
N PHE A 75 -2.02 -28.06 1.25
CA PHE A 75 -3.42 -28.45 1.08
C PHE A 75 -3.67 -29.29 -0.16
N TYR A 76 -3.07 -28.89 -1.28
CA TYR A 76 -3.26 -29.58 -2.56
C TYR A 76 -2.43 -30.85 -2.65
N SER A 77 -1.28 -30.91 -1.98
CA SER A 77 -0.48 -32.14 -1.86
C SER A 77 -1.03 -33.11 -0.80
N GLY A 78 -1.86 -32.63 0.14
CA GLY A 78 -2.36 -33.42 1.26
C GLY A 78 -1.28 -33.75 2.32
N THR A 79 -0.17 -33.02 2.31
CA THR A 79 0.92 -33.18 3.28
C THR A 79 0.69 -32.25 4.47
N TRP A 80 0.43 -32.84 5.64
CA TRP A 80 0.07 -32.13 6.87
C TRP A 80 1.07 -32.29 8.01
N GLU A 81 2.24 -32.83 7.67
CA GLU A 81 3.37 -32.87 8.58
C GLU A 81 3.65 -31.43 9.02
N ASP A 82 3.78 -31.23 10.33
CA ASP A 82 4.12 -29.95 10.96
C ASP A 82 3.08 -28.82 10.87
N PHE A 83 1.79 -29.13 10.64
CA PHE A 83 0.72 -28.10 10.64
C PHE A 83 0.70 -27.26 11.92
N ASP A 84 0.93 -27.86 13.09
CA ASP A 84 0.88 -27.14 14.37
C ASP A 84 2.04 -26.14 14.49
N GLU A 85 3.25 -26.53 14.05
CA GLU A 85 4.41 -25.63 14.00
C GLU A 85 4.19 -24.49 13.00
N TRP A 86 3.73 -24.84 11.80
CA TRP A 86 3.36 -23.86 10.79
C TRP A 86 2.29 -22.88 11.32
N TYR A 87 1.26 -23.36 12.01
CA TYR A 87 0.18 -22.54 12.52
C TYR A 87 0.66 -21.55 13.60
N GLN A 88 1.61 -21.96 14.44
CA GLN A 88 2.26 -21.05 15.40
C GLN A 88 3.05 -19.95 14.68
N CYS A 89 3.83 -20.31 13.65
CA CYS A 89 4.56 -19.33 12.84
C CYS A 89 3.61 -18.34 12.15
N TYR A 90 2.55 -18.86 11.52
CA TYR A 90 1.48 -18.05 10.92
C TYR A 90 0.85 -17.08 11.92
N LYS A 91 0.49 -17.55 13.12
CA LYS A 91 -0.11 -16.71 14.16
C LYS A 91 0.85 -15.65 14.70
N SER A 92 2.14 -15.97 14.83
CA SER A 92 3.17 -15.00 15.23
C SER A 92 3.25 -13.85 14.22
N LEU A 93 3.40 -14.18 12.94
CA LEU A 93 3.47 -13.17 11.87
C LEU A 93 2.17 -12.37 11.75
N ALA A 94 1.01 -13.02 11.90
CA ALA A 94 -0.28 -12.31 11.92
C ALA A 94 -0.36 -11.30 13.07
N GLY A 95 0.15 -11.67 14.26
CA GLY A 95 0.20 -10.77 15.42
C GLY A 95 1.10 -9.56 15.19
N GLU A 96 2.28 -9.75 14.58
CA GLU A 96 3.17 -8.65 14.21
C GLU A 96 2.51 -7.70 13.19
N ILE A 97 1.78 -8.26 12.22
CA ILE A 97 1.05 -7.48 11.22
C ILE A 97 -0.08 -6.67 11.88
N PHE A 98 -0.81 -7.23 12.84
CA PHE A 98 -1.90 -6.54 13.52
C PHE A 98 -1.48 -5.26 14.25
N VAL A 99 -0.21 -5.17 14.66
CA VAL A 99 0.32 -3.99 15.35
C VAL A 99 0.87 -2.95 14.38
N THR A 100 1.28 -3.35 13.18
CA THR A 100 2.06 -2.51 12.26
C THR A 100 1.30 -2.10 10.98
N ALA A 101 0.37 -2.92 10.52
CA ALA A 101 -0.35 -2.72 9.27
C ALA A 101 -1.57 -1.80 9.41
N PRO A 102 -2.04 -1.16 8.32
CA PRO A 102 -3.26 -0.38 8.34
C PRO A 102 -4.49 -1.28 8.50
N GLU A 103 -5.58 -0.72 9.02
CA GLU A 103 -6.82 -1.45 9.31
C GLU A 103 -7.38 -2.23 8.11
N GLY A 104 -7.21 -1.68 6.89
CA GLY A 104 -7.66 -2.34 5.66
C GLY A 104 -6.98 -3.70 5.41
N VAL A 105 -5.69 -3.81 5.73
CA VAL A 105 -4.93 -5.07 5.63
C VAL A 105 -5.32 -6.01 6.78
N VAL A 106 -5.38 -5.48 8.00
CA VAL A 106 -5.75 -6.25 9.20
C VAL A 106 -7.11 -6.91 9.04
N LYS A 107 -8.11 -6.18 8.54
CA LYS A 107 -9.44 -6.71 8.28
C LYS A 107 -9.41 -7.92 7.34
N LYS A 108 -8.63 -7.87 6.26
CA LYS A 108 -8.51 -8.97 5.30
C LYS A 108 -7.82 -10.20 5.89
N ILE A 109 -6.84 -10.00 6.77
CA ILE A 109 -6.20 -11.11 7.49
C ILE A 109 -7.18 -11.77 8.47
N ILE A 110 -8.02 -11.00 9.17
CA ILE A 110 -9.07 -11.55 10.05
C ILE A 110 -10.08 -12.39 9.24
N GLU A 111 -10.48 -11.90 8.07
CA GLU A 111 -11.37 -12.64 7.15
C GLU A 111 -10.74 -13.95 6.66
N LEU A 112 -9.41 -13.99 6.47
CA LEU A 112 -8.63 -15.19 6.14
C LEU A 112 -8.45 -16.16 7.34
N GLU A 113 -8.39 -15.64 8.56
CA GLU A 113 -8.10 -16.45 9.76
C GLU A 113 -9.19 -17.49 10.03
N SER A 114 -10.46 -17.10 9.93
CA SER A 114 -11.61 -17.99 10.16
C SER A 114 -11.54 -19.31 9.37
N PRO A 115 -11.40 -19.31 8.03
CA PRO A 115 -11.30 -20.54 7.27
C PRO A 115 -10.00 -21.31 7.53
N VAL A 116 -8.87 -20.64 7.79
CA VAL A 116 -7.60 -21.30 8.18
C VAL A 116 -7.76 -22.09 9.49
N THR A 117 -8.41 -21.49 10.49
CA THR A 117 -8.69 -22.16 11.77
C THR A 117 -9.64 -23.35 11.58
N LYS A 118 -10.71 -23.20 10.79
CA LYS A 118 -11.64 -24.31 10.46
C LYS A 118 -10.92 -25.50 9.85
N LEU A 119 -9.94 -25.23 9.01
CA LEU A 119 -9.20 -26.26 8.30
C LEU A 119 -8.42 -27.19 9.22
N GLY A 120 -7.87 -26.67 10.31
CA GLY A 120 -7.21 -27.49 11.34
C GLY A 120 -8.13 -28.60 11.90
N TYR A 121 -9.45 -28.36 11.95
CA TYR A 121 -10.43 -29.34 12.41
C TYR A 121 -10.79 -30.37 11.34
N ILE A 122 -10.90 -29.94 10.08
CA ILE A 122 -11.36 -30.81 8.98
C ILE A 122 -10.23 -31.46 8.18
N ARG A 123 -8.94 -31.17 8.49
CA ARG A 123 -7.78 -31.72 7.75
C ARG A 123 -7.77 -33.23 7.57
N LYS A 124 -8.31 -33.99 8.53
CA LYS A 124 -8.43 -35.46 8.44
C LYS A 124 -9.39 -35.91 7.34
N LYS A 125 -10.28 -35.02 6.89
CA LYS A 125 -11.26 -35.23 5.82
C LYS A 125 -10.81 -34.60 4.48
N HIS A 126 -9.51 -34.57 4.17
CA HIS A 126 -8.95 -33.95 2.95
C HIS A 126 -9.55 -34.40 1.60
N ARG A 127 -10.43 -35.41 1.57
CA ARG A 127 -11.15 -35.89 0.37
C ARG A 127 -12.61 -35.42 0.30
N SER A 128 -13.12 -34.70 1.30
CA SER A 128 -14.51 -34.20 1.29
C SER A 128 -14.66 -32.96 0.41
N ASP A 129 -15.88 -32.73 -0.08
CA ASP A 129 -16.21 -31.52 -0.82
C ASP A 129 -16.10 -30.27 0.09
N GLU A 130 -16.53 -30.38 1.36
CA GLU A 130 -16.34 -29.34 2.39
C GLU A 130 -14.87 -28.90 2.51
N TYR A 131 -13.92 -29.84 2.40
CA TYR A 131 -12.50 -29.52 2.47
C TYR A 131 -12.04 -28.74 1.24
N ARG A 132 -12.51 -29.14 0.04
CA ARG A 132 -12.20 -28.44 -1.21
C ARG A 132 -12.76 -27.03 -1.23
N GLU A 133 -14.03 -26.86 -0.84
CA GLU A 133 -14.67 -25.54 -0.71
C GLU A 133 -13.88 -24.63 0.24
N LEU A 134 -13.38 -25.17 1.35
CA LEU A 134 -12.56 -24.40 2.29
C LEU A 134 -11.20 -24.03 1.71
N CYS A 135 -10.56 -24.90 0.92
CA CYS A 135 -9.31 -24.59 0.22
C CYS A 135 -9.50 -23.49 -0.83
N ASP A 136 -10.61 -23.50 -1.54
CA ASP A 136 -10.98 -22.46 -2.51
C ASP A 136 -11.27 -21.13 -1.79
N GLU A 137 -12.02 -21.17 -0.67
CA GLU A 137 -12.25 -19.99 0.18
C GLU A 137 -10.94 -19.39 0.67
N ILE A 138 -10.02 -20.20 1.22
CA ILE A 138 -8.70 -19.74 1.68
C ILE A 138 -7.91 -19.13 0.52
N SER A 139 -7.94 -19.75 -0.66
CA SER A 139 -7.25 -19.22 -1.84
C SER A 139 -7.78 -17.85 -2.22
N ASN A 140 -9.11 -17.68 -2.28
CA ASN A 140 -9.72 -16.38 -2.59
C ASN A 140 -9.35 -15.31 -1.55
N ARG A 141 -9.47 -15.63 -0.26
CA ARG A 141 -9.10 -14.71 0.83
C ARG A 141 -7.61 -14.36 0.83
N TYR A 142 -6.74 -15.30 0.49
CA TYR A 142 -5.31 -15.05 0.34
C TYR A 142 -5.03 -13.99 -0.72
N PHE A 143 -5.71 -14.04 -1.86
CA PHE A 143 -5.55 -13.01 -2.90
C PHE A 143 -6.12 -11.65 -2.48
N GLU A 144 -7.24 -11.62 -1.75
CA GLU A 144 -7.76 -10.38 -1.16
C GLU A 144 -6.74 -9.73 -0.19
N VAL A 145 -6.03 -10.55 0.60
CA VAL A 145 -4.96 -10.07 1.49
C VAL A 145 -3.79 -9.53 0.67
N ILE A 146 -3.35 -10.23 -0.38
CA ILE A 146 -2.29 -9.74 -1.29
C ILE A 146 -2.68 -8.38 -1.86
N GLU A 147 -3.92 -8.24 -2.34
CA GLU A 147 -4.39 -6.98 -2.93
C GLU A 147 -4.37 -5.84 -1.91
N ALA A 148 -4.81 -6.10 -0.67
CA ALA A 148 -4.78 -5.11 0.40
C ALA A 148 -3.34 -4.70 0.77
N MET A 149 -2.44 -5.67 0.96
CA MET A 149 -1.02 -5.43 1.26
C MET A 149 -0.34 -4.66 0.14
N ARG A 150 -0.70 -4.95 -1.11
CA ARG A 150 -0.18 -4.26 -2.28
C ARG A 150 -0.63 -2.80 -2.32
N LYS A 151 -1.91 -2.51 -2.08
CA LYS A 151 -2.43 -1.14 -2.03
C LYS A 151 -1.76 -0.30 -0.95
N ASP A 152 -1.48 -0.89 0.21
CA ASP A 152 -0.70 -0.23 1.28
C ASP A 152 0.75 0.03 0.87
N THR A 153 1.37 -0.92 0.16
CA THR A 153 2.78 -0.80 -0.25
C THR A 153 3.00 0.17 -1.40
N PHE A 154 2.06 0.21 -2.35
CA PHE A 154 2.17 0.97 -3.60
C PHE A 154 0.93 1.85 -3.80
N PRO A 155 0.77 2.94 -3.03
CA PRO A 155 -0.42 3.81 -3.07
C PRO A 155 -0.63 4.54 -4.41
N GLY A 156 0.32 4.45 -5.36
CA GLY A 156 0.22 5.04 -6.70
C GLY A 156 0.27 4.04 -7.85
N ASP A 157 0.25 2.73 -7.58
CA ASP A 157 0.43 1.72 -8.63
C ASP A 157 -0.80 1.61 -9.55
N GLN A 158 -0.54 1.63 -10.86
CA GLN A 158 -1.55 1.69 -11.93
C GLN A 158 -2.09 0.32 -12.39
N ILE A 159 -1.53 -0.80 -11.91
CA ILE A 159 -1.97 -2.12 -12.34
C ILE A 159 -3.33 -2.36 -11.71
N LYS A 160 -4.36 -2.42 -12.55
CA LYS A 160 -5.75 -2.57 -12.11
C LYS A 160 -5.90 -3.96 -11.50
N SER A 161 -6.74 -4.10 -10.48
CA SER A 161 -7.05 -5.40 -9.87
C SER A 161 -7.54 -6.43 -10.90
N ALA A 162 -8.12 -5.96 -12.01
CA ALA A 162 -8.53 -6.78 -13.16
C ALA A 162 -7.36 -7.49 -13.87
N ASP A 163 -6.13 -6.96 -13.84
CA ASP A 163 -4.98 -7.63 -14.47
C ASP A 163 -4.54 -8.86 -13.65
N PHE A 164 -4.92 -8.91 -12.36
CA PHE A 164 -4.66 -10.02 -11.45
C PHE A 164 -5.71 -11.14 -11.52
N SER A 165 -6.90 -10.89 -12.07
CA SER A 165 -7.92 -11.95 -12.18
C SER A 165 -7.49 -13.10 -13.08
N THR A 166 -6.52 -12.86 -13.96
CA THR A 166 -5.85 -13.89 -14.77
C THR A 166 -5.18 -14.99 -13.94
N PHE A 167 -4.74 -14.68 -12.71
CA PHE A 167 -4.17 -15.67 -11.78
C PHE A 167 -5.23 -16.38 -10.93
N LEU A 168 -6.41 -15.78 -10.78
CA LEU A 168 -7.49 -16.27 -9.93
C LEU A 168 -8.31 -17.40 -10.57
N GLY A 169 -8.06 -17.75 -11.84
CA GLY A 169 -8.84 -18.78 -12.54
C GLY A 169 -10.33 -18.42 -12.65
N SER A 170 -10.71 -17.18 -12.35
CA SER A 170 -12.05 -16.66 -12.64
C SER A 170 -12.14 -16.56 -14.14
N THR A 171 -12.80 -17.53 -14.76
CA THR A 171 -13.52 -17.27 -15.99
C THR A 171 -14.34 -16.01 -15.76
N ALA A 172 -13.96 -14.92 -16.42
CA ALA A 172 -14.81 -13.75 -16.46
C ALA A 172 -16.19 -14.22 -16.95
N PRO A 173 -17.31 -13.77 -16.36
CA PRO A 173 -18.60 -14.00 -16.99
C PRO A 173 -18.50 -13.41 -18.40
N GLU A 174 -18.66 -14.26 -19.42
CA GLU A 174 -18.88 -13.79 -20.77
C GLU A 174 -20.09 -12.85 -20.69
N ASP A 175 -19.81 -11.57 -20.82
CA ASP A 175 -20.81 -10.52 -20.80
C ASP A 175 -21.63 -10.70 -22.09
N GLY A 176 -22.64 -11.57 -21.99
CA GLY A 176 -23.60 -11.87 -23.04
C GLY A 176 -24.53 -10.68 -23.21
N THR A 177 -24.03 -9.58 -23.77
CA THR A 177 -24.87 -8.55 -24.38
C THR A 177 -25.03 -8.90 -25.86
N THR A 178 -25.99 -9.78 -26.12
CA THR A 178 -26.71 -9.81 -27.39
C THR A 178 -28.05 -9.13 -27.14
N GLU A 179 -28.17 -7.89 -27.62
CA GLU A 179 -29.34 -7.35 -28.36
C GLU A 179 -29.06 -5.90 -28.81
#